data_AF-A0A252AX62-F1
#
_entry.id   AF-A0A252AX62-F1
#
_cell.length_a   1.000
_cell.length_b   1.000
_cell.length_c   1.000
_cell.angle_alpha   90.00
_cell.angle_beta   90.00
_cell.angle_gamma   90.00
#
_symmetry.space_group_name_H-M   'P 1'
#
loop_
_entity.id
_entity.type
_entity.pdbx_description
1 polymer ?
#
loop_
_entity_poly.entity_id
_entity_poly.type
_entity_poly.pdbx_seq_one_letter_code
_entity_poly.pdbx_strand_id
1 'polypeptide(L)'
;MKRALFLCLSLLAPALPACAQTVVDGSDKAASPFVKNTLKSLASKFPETHPRFRKISTHKTNDKQIICGEISLEDSKNPGNTSFMPFGATEGEENPLVFEGRTIPSALDFREVNSWINRGADLEDLEEMGCVPEGSYRKYSDHLNTVLQHRKTSS
;
A
#
# COMPACT_ATOMS: atom_id res chain seq x y z
N MET A 1 -38.54 37.08 46.59
CA MET A 1 -37.40 37.64 45.84
C MET A 1 -36.42 36.51 45.52
N LYS A 2 -36.00 36.45 44.26
CA LYS A 2 -34.78 35.85 43.66
C LYS A 2 -34.42 34.37 43.94
N ARG A 3 -34.67 33.58 42.90
CA ARG A 3 -34.06 32.28 42.54
C ARG A 3 -32.55 32.44 42.28
N ALA A 4 -31.76 31.38 42.54
CA ALA A 4 -30.61 31.01 41.71
C ALA A 4 -30.23 29.54 41.93
N LEU A 5 -30.69 28.67 41.03
CA LEU A 5 -30.07 27.38 40.74
C LEU A 5 -28.74 27.67 40.02
N PHE A 6 -27.61 27.21 40.55
CA PHE A 6 -26.39 27.11 39.76
C PHE A 6 -26.40 25.79 38.98
N LEU A 7 -26.82 25.88 37.72
CA LEU A 7 -26.71 24.83 36.72
C LEU A 7 -25.24 24.64 36.34
N CYS A 8 -24.71 23.44 36.57
CA CYS A 8 -23.49 22.96 35.93
C CYS A 8 -23.72 22.90 34.41
N LEU A 9 -23.20 23.89 33.68
CA LEU A 9 -23.08 23.85 32.22
C LEU A 9 -21.70 23.27 31.87
N SER A 10 -21.60 21.95 31.81
CA SER A 10 -20.52 21.27 31.10
C SER A 10 -21.12 20.57 29.88
N LEU A 11 -21.38 21.34 28.81
CA LEU A 11 -21.83 20.80 27.53
C LEU A 11 -20.82 21.08 26.43
N LEU A 12 -20.31 19.97 25.89
CA LEU A 12 -19.77 19.74 24.55
C LEU A 12 -18.51 20.52 24.16
N ALA A 13 -17.35 19.93 24.51
CA ALA A 13 -16.25 19.94 23.57
C ALA A 13 -16.72 19.21 22.29
N PRO A 14 -16.51 19.77 21.08
CA PRO A 14 -16.76 19.04 19.86
C PRO A 14 -15.85 17.81 19.85
N ALA A 15 -16.45 16.62 19.75
CA ALA A 15 -15.71 15.42 19.41
C ALA A 15 -14.91 15.72 18.14
N LEU A 16 -13.59 15.71 18.25
CA LEU A 16 -12.68 15.79 17.12
C LEU A 16 -13.17 14.79 16.06
N PRO A 17 -13.18 15.15 14.77
CA PRO A 17 -13.59 14.23 13.71
C PRO A 17 -12.77 12.96 13.90
N ALA A 18 -13.46 11.83 14.14
CA ALA A 18 -12.86 10.53 14.21
C ALA A 18 -11.98 10.39 12.96
N CYS A 19 -10.66 10.42 13.15
CA CYS A 19 -9.72 10.25 12.04
C CYS A 19 -10.12 8.95 11.36
N ALA A 20 -10.55 9.04 10.10
CA ALA A 20 -10.91 7.88 9.32
C ALA A 20 -9.74 6.90 9.40
N GLN A 21 -9.92 5.79 10.12
CA GLN A 21 -8.86 4.82 10.34
C GLN A 21 -8.47 4.25 8.97
N THR A 22 -7.29 4.64 8.49
CA THR A 22 -6.77 4.19 7.20
C THR A 22 -6.09 2.82 7.35
N VAL A 23 -5.50 2.53 8.51
CA VAL A 23 -4.88 1.24 8.82
C VAL A 23 -5.88 0.32 9.51
N VAL A 24 -6.37 -0.70 8.81
CA VAL A 24 -7.55 -1.47 9.21
C VAL A 24 -7.29 -2.55 10.26
N ASP A 25 -6.02 -2.93 10.47
CA ASP A 25 -5.62 -3.97 11.43
C ASP A 25 -4.87 -3.43 12.66
N GLY A 26 -4.64 -2.11 12.72
CA GLY A 26 -3.91 -1.44 13.80
C GLY A 26 -2.42 -1.81 13.86
N SER A 27 -1.82 -2.27 12.75
CA SER A 27 -0.38 -2.52 12.62
C SER A 27 0.48 -1.25 12.75
N ASP A 28 -0.13 -0.07 12.75
CA ASP A 28 0.51 1.24 12.88
C ASP A 28 0.49 1.81 14.32
N LYS A 29 0.06 1.05 15.33
CA LYS A 29 -0.06 1.52 16.72
C LYS A 29 1.21 2.19 17.28
N ALA A 30 2.38 1.72 16.86
CA ALA A 30 3.69 2.27 17.26
C ALA A 30 4.42 2.97 16.09
N ALA A 31 3.67 3.47 15.09
CA ALA A 31 4.23 4.05 13.88
C ALA A 31 5.14 5.27 14.15
N SER A 32 6.36 5.21 13.61
CA SER A 32 7.30 6.33 13.57
C SER A 32 6.76 7.48 12.69
N PRO A 33 7.32 8.70 12.80
CA PRO A 33 6.97 9.79 11.89
C PRO A 33 7.19 9.42 10.41
N PHE A 34 8.24 8.66 10.11
CA PHE A 34 8.51 8.15 8.76
C PHE A 34 7.34 7.29 8.26
N VAL A 35 6.87 6.31 9.06
CA VAL A 35 5.70 5.48 8.71
C VAL A 35 4.47 6.34 8.41
N LYS A 36 4.14 7.30 9.30
CA LYS A 36 2.96 8.16 9.13
C LYS A 36 3.05 9.00 7.85
N ASN A 37 4.22 9.55 7.55
CA ASN A 37 4.45 10.34 6.34
C ASN A 37 4.37 9.49 5.07
N THR A 38 4.92 8.27 5.09
CA THR A 38 4.83 7.31 3.99
C THR A 38 3.37 6.94 3.68
N LEU A 39 2.58 6.60 4.69
CA LEU A 39 1.14 6.27 4.50
C LEU A 39 0.36 7.48 3.96
N LYS A 40 0.67 8.70 4.44
CA LYS A 40 0.07 9.93 3.93
C LYS A 40 0.45 10.19 2.48
N SER A 41 1.72 10.01 2.12
CA SER A 41 2.23 10.15 0.76
C SER A 41 1.53 9.17 -0.19
N LEU A 42 1.46 7.90 0.20
CA LEU A 42 0.71 6.87 -0.55
C LEU A 42 -0.76 7.24 -0.71
N ALA A 43 -1.44 7.66 0.35
CA ALA A 43 -2.84 8.09 0.27
C ALA A 43 -3.04 9.27 -0.70
N SER A 44 -2.09 10.21 -0.75
CA SER A 44 -2.16 11.36 -1.66
C SER A 44 -1.97 11.00 -3.14
N LYS A 45 -1.32 9.88 -3.45
CA LYS A 45 -1.22 9.35 -4.82
C LYS A 45 -2.57 8.84 -5.36
N PHE A 46 -3.51 8.52 -4.47
CA PHE A 46 -4.82 7.97 -4.81
C PHE A 46 -5.97 8.75 -4.13
N PRO A 47 -6.17 10.03 -4.49
CA PRO A 47 -7.12 10.90 -3.79
C PRO A 47 -8.57 10.42 -3.87
N GLU A 48 -8.93 9.67 -4.92
CA GLU A 48 -10.30 9.24 -5.19
C GLU A 48 -10.71 7.92 -4.51
N THR A 49 -9.77 7.13 -3.98
CA THR A 49 -10.03 5.73 -3.58
C THR A 49 -9.98 5.47 -2.07
N HIS A 50 -9.78 6.50 -1.26
CA HIS A 50 -9.65 6.41 0.21
C HIS A 50 -8.84 5.19 0.69
N PRO A 51 -7.55 5.09 0.35
CA PRO A 51 -6.79 3.85 0.52
C PRO A 51 -6.81 3.29 1.94
N ARG A 52 -6.84 1.96 2.02
CA ARG A 52 -6.76 1.20 3.28
C ARG A 52 -5.45 0.47 3.37
N PHE A 53 -4.83 0.48 4.53
CA PHE A 53 -3.54 -0.13 4.77
C PHE A 53 -3.65 -1.25 5.81
N ARG A 54 -2.77 -2.24 5.72
CA ARG A 54 -2.62 -3.29 6.74
C ARG A 54 -1.21 -3.87 6.72
N LYS A 55 -0.90 -4.72 7.70
CA LYS A 55 0.38 -5.43 7.87
C LYS A 55 1.60 -4.51 7.82
N ILE A 56 1.47 -3.32 8.40
CA ILE A 56 2.58 -2.37 8.52
C ILE A 56 3.67 -3.01 9.39
N SER A 57 4.86 -3.12 8.82
CA SER A 57 6.05 -3.62 9.48
C SER A 57 7.24 -2.75 9.08
N THR A 58 8.24 -2.72 9.95
CA THR A 58 9.47 -1.99 9.69
C THR A 58 10.68 -2.80 10.09
N HIS A 59 11.74 -2.71 9.31
CA HIS A 59 13.07 -3.23 9.62
C HIS A 59 14.12 -2.22 9.18
N LYS A 60 15.40 -2.55 9.38
CA LYS A 60 16.51 -1.69 8.97
C LYS A 60 17.44 -2.43 8.03
N THR A 61 17.92 -1.70 7.03
CA THR A 61 18.97 -2.13 6.11
C THR A 61 19.91 -0.95 5.89
N ASN A 62 21.22 -1.15 6.08
CA ASN A 62 22.23 -0.08 5.93
C ASN A 62 21.87 1.21 6.69
N ASP A 63 21.48 1.08 7.96
CA ASP A 63 21.03 2.16 8.86
C ASP A 63 19.76 2.92 8.45
N LYS A 64 19.17 2.63 7.28
CA LYS A 64 17.90 3.18 6.84
C LYS A 64 16.73 2.33 7.33
N GLN A 65 15.64 2.97 7.77
CA GLN A 65 14.39 2.27 8.05
C GLN A 65 13.69 1.89 6.73
N ILE A 66 13.27 0.64 6.61
CA ILE A 66 12.37 0.15 5.55
C ILE A 66 10.98 -0.02 6.16
N ILE A 67 9.95 0.33 5.39
CA ILE A 67 8.55 0.06 5.70
C ILE A 67 8.02 -0.91 4.67
N CYS A 68 7.38 -1.98 5.12
CA CYS A 68 6.62 -2.88 4.29
C CYS A 68 5.16 -2.91 4.76
N GLY A 69 4.24 -3.06 3.83
CA GLY A 69 2.83 -3.21 4.16
C GLY A 69 1.99 -3.57 2.94
N GLU A 70 0.68 -3.55 3.12
CA GLU A 70 -0.26 -3.77 2.03
C GLU A 70 -1.25 -2.59 1.95
N ILE A 71 -1.62 -2.21 0.72
CA ILE A 71 -2.55 -1.13 0.38
C ILE A 71 -3.71 -1.68 -0.47
N SER A 72 -4.93 -1.31 -0.14
CA SER A 72 -6.13 -1.54 -0.95
C SER A 72 -6.69 -0.21 -1.44
N LEU A 73 -7.03 -0.17 -2.72
CA LEU A 73 -7.72 0.96 -3.38
C LEU A 73 -9.22 0.68 -3.60
N GLU A 74 -9.73 -0.44 -3.07
CA GLU A 74 -11.16 -0.72 -3.04
C GLU A 74 -11.88 0.30 -2.15
N ASP A 75 -12.90 0.99 -2.70
CA ASP A 75 -13.73 1.94 -1.96
C ASP A 75 -14.70 1.21 -1.03
N SER A 76 -14.14 0.61 0.01
CA SER A 76 -14.84 -0.16 1.03
C SER A 76 -14.22 0.10 2.40
N LYS A 77 -15.06 0.08 3.44
CA LYS A 77 -14.59 0.15 4.83
C LYS A 77 -13.84 -1.12 5.25
N ASN A 78 -14.20 -2.25 4.64
CA ASN A 78 -13.58 -3.56 4.87
C ASN A 78 -13.24 -4.16 3.50
N PRO A 79 -12.13 -3.75 2.87
CA PRO A 79 -11.74 -4.29 1.58
C PRO A 79 -11.52 -5.80 1.63
N GLY A 80 -11.78 -6.47 0.51
CA GLY A 80 -11.58 -7.90 0.40
C GLY A 80 -10.10 -8.27 0.56
N ASN A 81 -9.79 -9.46 1.08
CA ASN A 81 -8.39 -9.86 1.29
C ASN A 81 -7.53 -9.83 0.02
N THR A 82 -8.15 -9.99 -1.14
CA THR A 82 -7.53 -10.00 -2.47
C THR A 82 -7.33 -8.62 -3.09
N SER A 83 -7.89 -7.55 -2.50
CA SER A 83 -7.72 -6.17 -3.01
C SER A 83 -6.42 -5.52 -2.54
N PHE A 84 -5.77 -6.14 -1.55
CA PHE A 84 -4.57 -5.62 -0.93
C PHE A 84 -3.32 -6.00 -1.74
N MET A 85 -2.57 -4.97 -2.12
CA MET A 85 -1.35 -5.03 -2.90
C MET A 85 -0.15 -4.69 -2.01
N PRO A 86 1.00 -5.35 -2.14
CA PRO A 86 2.17 -5.04 -1.33
C PRO A 86 2.75 -3.68 -1.72
N PHE A 87 3.29 -2.97 -0.73
CA PHE A 87 4.03 -1.73 -0.91
C PHE A 87 5.28 -1.72 -0.02
N GLY A 88 6.25 -0.90 -0.41
CA GLY A 88 7.52 -0.72 0.28
C GLY A 88 8.00 0.73 0.22
N ALA A 89 8.76 1.16 1.22
CA ALA A 89 9.44 2.45 1.21
C ALA A 89 10.72 2.41 2.04
N THR A 90 11.76 3.07 1.54
CA THR A 90 13.04 3.22 2.24
C THR A 90 13.19 4.65 2.76
N GLU A 91 13.71 4.80 3.97
CA GLU A 91 13.98 6.10 4.57
C GLU A 91 14.97 6.91 3.72
N GLY A 92 14.58 8.16 3.41
CA GLY A 92 15.36 9.07 2.56
C GLY A 92 15.09 8.92 1.06
N GLU A 93 14.24 7.99 0.64
CA GLU A 93 13.76 7.90 -0.75
C GLU A 93 12.40 8.60 -0.89
N GLU A 94 12.16 9.23 -2.05
CA GLU A 94 10.99 10.08 -2.24
C GLU A 94 9.70 9.29 -2.50
N ASN A 95 9.80 8.11 -3.10
CA ASN A 95 8.65 7.40 -3.64
C ASN A 95 8.49 6.01 -3.06
N PRO A 96 7.46 5.79 -2.25
CA PRO A 96 7.01 4.44 -1.92
C PRO A 96 6.59 3.70 -3.19
N LEU A 97 7.01 2.44 -3.28
CA LEU A 97 6.67 1.50 -4.36
C LEU A 97 5.39 0.74 -3.99
N VAL A 98 4.52 0.53 -4.98
CA VAL A 98 3.30 -0.28 -4.85
C VAL A 98 3.28 -1.25 -6.00
N PHE A 99 3.25 -2.55 -5.72
CA PHE A 99 3.12 -3.54 -6.78
C PHE A 99 1.66 -3.80 -7.10
N GLU A 100 1.17 -3.20 -8.20
CA GLU A 100 -0.14 -3.50 -8.76
C GLU A 100 -0.15 -4.92 -9.35
N GLY A 101 -0.50 -5.90 -8.52
CA GLY A 101 -0.58 -7.33 -8.86
C GLY A 101 -1.69 -7.65 -9.87
N ARG A 102 -1.58 -7.15 -11.09
CA ARG A 102 -2.46 -7.49 -12.20
C ARG A 102 -2.14 -8.91 -12.67
N THR A 103 -3.17 -9.72 -12.87
CA THR A 103 -3.02 -11.04 -13.51
C THR A 103 -2.49 -10.84 -14.93
N ILE A 104 -1.34 -11.43 -15.24
CA ILE A 104 -0.79 -11.42 -16.60
C ILE A 104 -1.81 -12.15 -17.49
N PRO A 105 -2.34 -11.50 -18.56
CA PRO A 105 -3.27 -12.16 -19.46
C PRO A 105 -2.57 -13.30 -20.20
N SER A 106 -3.35 -14.28 -20.68
CA SER A 106 -2.81 -15.42 -21.44
C SER A 106 -2.17 -15.02 -22.77
N ALA A 107 -2.49 -13.83 -23.29
CA ALA A 107 -1.86 -13.23 -24.46
C ALA A 107 -1.67 -11.72 -24.23
N LEU A 108 -0.49 -11.21 -24.57
CA LEU A 108 -0.10 -9.80 -24.38
C LEU A 108 -0.01 -9.05 -25.71
N ASP A 109 -0.56 -7.83 -25.73
CA ASP A 109 -0.28 -6.85 -26.79
C ASP A 109 1.19 -6.38 -26.67
N PHE A 110 1.90 -6.24 -27.81
CA PHE A 110 3.27 -5.67 -27.82
C PHE A 110 3.33 -4.30 -27.14
N ARG A 111 2.26 -3.51 -27.26
CA ARG A 111 2.18 -2.16 -26.70
C ARG A 111 2.22 -2.14 -25.18
N GLU A 112 1.83 -3.25 -24.53
CA GLU A 112 1.75 -3.36 -23.08
C GLU A 112 2.98 -4.01 -22.45
N VAL A 113 3.84 -4.67 -23.24
CA VAL A 113 4.99 -5.45 -22.73
C VAL A 113 5.87 -4.63 -21.79
N ASN A 114 6.19 -3.38 -22.15
CA ASN A 114 7.00 -2.51 -21.30
C ASN A 114 6.34 -2.23 -19.94
N SER A 115 5.01 -2.12 -19.90
CA SER A 115 4.30 -1.92 -18.63
C SER A 115 4.37 -3.15 -17.72
N TRP A 116 4.35 -4.35 -18.31
CA TRP A 116 4.55 -5.59 -17.55
C TRP A 116 6.00 -5.73 -17.08
N ILE A 117 6.99 -5.44 -17.92
CA ILE A 117 8.41 -5.45 -17.51
C ILE A 117 8.65 -4.48 -16.34
N ASN A 118 8.13 -3.25 -16.41
CA ASN A 118 8.30 -2.26 -15.34
C ASN A 118 7.67 -2.72 -14.03
N ARG A 119 6.52 -3.39 -14.06
CA ARG A 119 5.93 -4.00 -12.85
C ARG A 119 6.81 -5.11 -12.27
N GLY A 120 7.54 -5.82 -13.12
CA GLY A 120 8.55 -6.78 -12.68
C GLY A 120 9.66 -6.10 -11.88
N ALA A 121 10.14 -4.93 -12.33
CA ALA A 121 11.13 -4.15 -11.60
C ALA A 121 10.60 -3.68 -10.24
N ASP A 122 9.36 -3.19 -10.17
CA ASP A 122 8.74 -2.83 -8.87
C ASP A 122 8.69 -4.03 -7.91
N LEU A 123 8.43 -5.24 -8.42
CA LEU A 123 8.41 -6.46 -7.61
C LEU A 123 9.80 -6.91 -7.16
N GLU A 124 10.81 -6.75 -8.03
CA GLU A 124 12.22 -7.01 -7.73
C GLU A 124 12.69 -6.08 -6.59
N ASP A 125 12.44 -4.78 -6.71
CA ASP A 125 12.79 -3.80 -5.68
C ASP A 125 12.10 -4.11 -4.34
N LEU A 126 10.81 -4.47 -4.35
CA LEU A 126 10.11 -4.89 -3.14
C LEU A 126 10.68 -6.18 -2.54
N GLU A 127 11.19 -7.09 -3.35
CA GLU A 127 11.85 -8.32 -2.89
C GLU A 127 13.20 -8.00 -2.24
N GLU A 128 14.01 -7.13 -2.85
CA GLU A 128 15.27 -6.64 -2.29
C GLU A 128 15.07 -5.89 -0.96
N MET A 129 13.97 -5.13 -0.85
CA MET A 129 13.56 -4.50 0.40
C MET A 129 13.10 -5.51 1.46
N GLY A 130 12.77 -6.75 1.07
CA GLY A 130 12.18 -7.76 1.96
C GLY A 130 10.68 -7.55 2.23
N CYS A 131 9.99 -6.77 1.39
CA CYS A 131 8.56 -6.50 1.50
C CYS A 131 7.68 -7.55 0.81
N VAL A 132 8.26 -8.41 -0.01
CA VAL A 132 7.61 -9.60 -0.58
C VAL A 132 8.49 -10.83 -0.37
N PRO A 133 7.95 -12.07 -0.44
CA PRO A 133 8.75 -13.28 -0.30
C PRO A 133 9.83 -13.41 -1.38
N GLU A 134 10.98 -13.98 -1.01
CA GLU A 134 12.04 -14.34 -1.96
C GLU A 134 11.52 -15.22 -3.10
N GLY A 135 11.96 -14.94 -4.33
CA GLY A 135 11.54 -15.63 -5.55
C GLY A 135 10.22 -15.12 -6.14
N SER A 136 9.62 -14.06 -5.57
CA SER A 136 8.41 -13.43 -6.10
C SER A 136 8.65 -12.86 -7.50
N TYR A 137 9.75 -12.12 -7.67
CA TYR A 137 10.18 -11.59 -8.97
C TYR A 137 10.47 -12.72 -9.96
N ARG A 138 11.23 -13.74 -9.56
CA ARG A 138 11.55 -14.87 -10.43
C ARG A 138 10.28 -15.55 -10.96
N LYS A 139 9.33 -15.84 -10.07
CA LYS A 139 8.04 -16.45 -10.44
C LYS A 139 7.26 -15.57 -11.41
N TYR A 140 7.26 -14.26 -11.20
CA TYR A 140 6.64 -13.29 -12.09
C TYR A 140 7.30 -13.29 -13.47
N SER A 141 8.63 -13.20 -13.52
CA SER A 141 9.43 -13.16 -14.74
C SER A 141 9.28 -14.44 -15.57
N ASP A 142 9.33 -15.61 -14.93
CA ASP A 142 9.11 -16.91 -15.58
C ASP A 142 7.72 -17.00 -16.22
N HIS A 143 6.68 -16.48 -15.54
CA HIS A 143 5.33 -16.45 -16.06
C HIS A 143 5.19 -15.47 -17.25
N LEU A 144 5.74 -14.26 -17.13
CA LEU A 144 5.75 -13.26 -18.20
C LEU A 144 6.47 -13.81 -19.45
N ASN A 145 7.64 -14.42 -19.27
CA ASN A 145 8.40 -15.04 -20.35
C ASN A 145 7.62 -16.15 -21.06
N THR A 146 6.89 -16.98 -20.30
CA THR A 146 6.03 -18.03 -20.87
C THR A 146 4.96 -17.43 -21.79
N VAL A 147 4.27 -16.37 -21.35
CA VAL A 147 3.25 -15.67 -22.15
C VAL A 147 3.87 -15.05 -23.42
N LEU A 148 5.04 -14.42 -23.29
CA LEU A 148 5.76 -13.82 -24.42
C LEU A 148 6.25 -14.86 -25.44
N GLN A 149 6.61 -16.07 -24.99
CA GLN A 149 7.02 -17.17 -25.86
C GLN A 149 5.84 -17.80 -26.64
N HIS A 150 4.69 -18.01 -26.00
CA HIS A 150 3.49 -18.54 -26.66
C HIS A 150 3.04 -17.67 -27.85
N ARG A 151 3.31 -16.37 -27.77
CA ARG A 151 3.12 -15.44 -28.88
C ARG A 151 4.06 -15.70 -30.06
N LYS A 152 5.35 -15.97 -29.82
CA LYS A 152 6.33 -16.22 -30.90
C LYS A 152 5.95 -17.43 -31.75
N THR A 153 5.25 -18.40 -31.18
CA THR A 153 4.85 -19.65 -31.85
C THR A 153 3.49 -19.59 -32.52
N SER A 154 2.71 -18.52 -32.32
CA SER A 154 1.34 -18.35 -32.86
C SER A 154 1.27 -17.33 -34.01
N SER A 155 2.42 -16.90 -34.54
CA SER A 155 2.56 -16.09 -35.74
C SER A 155 3.13 -16.90 -36.90
#